data_AF-A0A0F9DDS9-F1
#
_entry.id   AF-A0A0F9DDS9-F1
#
_cell.length_a   1.000
_cell.length_b   1.000
_cell.length_c   1.000
_cell.angle_alpha   90.00
_cell.angle_beta   90.00
_cell.angle_gamma   90.00
#
_symmetry.space_group_name_H-M   'P 1'
#
loop_
_entity.id
_entity.type
_entity.pdbx_description
1 polymer ?
#
loop_
_entity_poly.entity_id
_entity_poly.type
_entity_poly.pdbx_seq_one_letter_code
_entity_poly.pdbx_strand_id
1 'polypeptide(L)'
;MNSDSDRIDRLLGDVRWSLQQAIKKHAPMHSVHEGYAVILEEVDELWDEVKRQTIDDGAMRKEALHVAAMAVRFLLDIGSEGGGEG
;
A
#
# COMPACT_ATOMS: atom_id res chain seq x y z
N MET A 1 3.96 -28.78 4.69
CA MET A 1 4.19 -27.35 4.40
C MET A 1 2.91 -26.61 4.72
N ASN A 2 2.98 -25.49 5.44
CA ASN A 2 1.80 -24.79 5.92
C ASN A 2 1.26 -23.90 4.79
N SER A 3 0.18 -24.35 4.15
CA SER A 3 -0.43 -23.71 2.96
C SER A 3 -0.75 -22.22 3.15
N ASP A 4 -1.02 -21.79 4.39
CA ASP A 4 -1.31 -20.39 4.69
C ASP A 4 -0.05 -19.52 4.67
N SER A 5 1.09 -20.04 5.14
CA SER A 5 2.38 -19.32 5.07
C SER A 5 2.76 -19.06 3.62
N ASP A 6 2.68 -20.09 2.77
CA ASP A 6 3.01 -19.97 1.34
C ASP A 6 2.07 -19.00 0.60
N ARG A 7 0.83 -18.84 1.09
CA ARG A 7 -0.12 -17.85 0.56
C ARG A 7 0.22 -16.44 1.04
N ILE A 8 0.53 -16.28 2.32
CA ILE A 8 0.95 -15.00 2.90
C ILE A 8 2.21 -14.48 2.20
N ASP A 9 3.22 -15.35 2.02
CA ASP A 9 4.49 -14.97 1.38
C ASP A 9 4.28 -14.49 -0.06
N ARG A 10 3.36 -15.11 -0.80
CA ARG A 10 2.97 -14.65 -2.14
C ARG A 10 2.33 -13.25 -2.10
N LEU A 11 1.41 -13.02 -1.15
CA LEU A 11 0.76 -11.71 -1.01
C LEU A 11 1.76 -10.61 -0.61
N LEU A 12 2.69 -10.91 0.30
CA LEU A 12 3.78 -9.99 0.65
C LEU A 12 4.70 -9.72 -0.55
N GLY A 13 4.93 -10.73 -1.39
CA GLY A 13 5.63 -10.58 -2.67
C GLY A 13 4.94 -9.58 -3.60
N ASP A 14 3.61 -9.62 -3.69
CA ASP A 14 2.82 -8.69 -4.51
C ASP A 14 2.82 -7.27 -3.94
N VAL A 15 2.74 -7.11 -2.61
CA VAL A 15 2.89 -5.80 -1.94
C VAL A 15 4.28 -5.22 -2.25
N ARG A 16 5.34 -6.02 -2.14
CA ARG A 16 6.70 -5.61 -2.50
C ARG A 16 6.78 -5.16 -3.95
N TRP A 17 6.16 -5.90 -4.88
CA TRP A 17 6.16 -5.53 -6.29
C TRP A 17 5.43 -4.19 -6.53
N SER A 18 4.24 -4.01 -5.93
CA SER A 18 3.47 -2.76 -6.03
C SER A 18 4.25 -1.57 -5.47
N LEU A 19 4.86 -1.72 -4.29
CA LEU A 19 5.75 -0.71 -3.69
C LEU A 19 6.89 -0.34 -4.64
N GLN A 20 7.57 -1.31 -5.24
CA GLN A 20 8.64 -1.04 -6.21
C GLN A 20 8.16 -0.27 -7.44
N GLN A 21 6.92 -0.48 -7.89
CA GLN A 21 6.35 0.31 -8.98
C GLN A 21 6.08 1.75 -8.52
N ALA A 22 5.52 1.94 -7.32
CA ALA A 22 5.26 3.27 -6.77
C ALA A 22 6.56 4.08 -6.62
N ILE A 23 7.62 3.48 -6.07
CA ILE A 23 8.95 4.09 -5.92
C ILE A 23 9.54 4.55 -7.26
N LYS A 24 9.29 3.79 -8.34
CA LYS A 24 9.77 4.13 -9.68
C LYS A 24 8.99 5.27 -10.32
N LYS A 25 7.71 5.40 -9.99
CA LYS A 25 6.78 6.34 -10.63
C LYS A 25 6.70 7.68 -9.91
N HIS A 26 6.90 7.69 -8.59
CA HIS A 26 6.64 8.85 -7.75
C HIS A 26 7.87 9.21 -6.90
N ALA A 27 8.05 10.50 -6.66
CA ALA A 27 9.06 10.98 -5.70
C ALA A 27 8.74 10.46 -4.28
N PRO A 28 9.73 10.42 -3.37
CA PRO A 28 9.47 10.15 -1.96
C PRO A 28 8.48 11.14 -1.37
N MET A 29 7.68 10.69 -0.39
CA MET A 29 6.80 11.56 0.38
C MET A 29 7.64 12.56 1.20
N HIS A 30 7.23 13.84 1.24
CA HIS A 30 7.99 14.90 1.91
C HIS A 30 7.44 15.27 3.30
N SER A 31 6.20 14.87 3.61
CA SER A 31 5.59 15.15 4.92
C SER A 31 4.60 14.08 5.35
N VAL A 32 4.32 14.03 6.67
CA VAL A 32 3.28 13.17 7.25
C VAL A 32 1.90 13.42 6.66
N HIS A 33 1.57 14.67 6.31
CA HIS A 33 0.27 15.02 5.75
C HIS A 33 0.14 14.59 4.29
N GLU A 34 1.19 14.78 3.49
CA GLU A 34 1.26 14.27 2.11
C GLU A 34 1.17 12.75 2.10
N GLY A 35 1.97 12.07 2.94
CA GLY A 35 1.93 10.62 3.01
C GLY A 35 0.58 10.06 3.46
N TYR A 36 -0.07 10.71 4.43
CA TYR A 36 -1.44 10.34 4.83
C TYR A 36 -2.44 10.57 3.68
N ALA A 37 -2.34 11.68 2.96
CA ALA A 37 -3.22 11.97 1.83
C ALA A 37 -3.10 10.92 0.72
N VAL A 38 -1.88 10.46 0.42
CA VAL A 38 -1.65 9.38 -0.56
C VAL A 38 -2.26 8.06 -0.09
N ILE A 39 -2.10 7.69 1.19
CA ILE A 39 -2.74 6.48 1.71
C ILE A 39 -4.27 6.60 1.64
N LEU A 40 -4.81 7.78 1.99
CA LEU A 40 -6.24 8.03 1.96
C LEU A 40 -6.80 7.92 0.54
N GLU A 41 -6.09 8.41 -0.47
CA GLU A 41 -6.46 8.27 -1.88
C GLU A 41 -6.63 6.79 -2.27
N GLU A 42 -5.67 5.93 -1.96
CA GLU A 42 -5.78 4.48 -2.25
C GLU A 42 -6.92 3.81 -1.46
N VAL A 43 -7.20 4.27 -0.23
CA VAL A 43 -8.33 3.77 0.57
C VAL A 43 -9.67 4.18 -0.04
N ASP A 44 -9.78 5.40 -0.55
CA ASP A 44 -10.96 5.89 -1.25
C ASP A 44 -11.17 5.14 -2.58
N GLU A 45 -10.10 4.84 -3.33
CA GLU A 45 -10.16 3.99 -4.53
C GLU A 45 -10.63 2.55 -4.20
N LEU A 46 -10.09 1.95 -3.13
CA LEU A 46 -10.57 0.65 -2.65
C LEU A 46 -12.04 0.73 -2.24
N TRP A 47 -12.46 1.78 -1.55
CA TRP A 47 -13.84 1.97 -1.14
C TRP A 47 -14.78 2.14 -2.33
N ASP A 48 -14.33 2.81 -3.39
CA ASP A 48 -15.03 2.94 -4.65
C ASP A 48 -15.28 1.57 -5.29
N GLU A 49 -14.32 0.65 -5.26
CA GLU A 49 -14.52 -0.72 -5.74
C GLU A 49 -15.45 -1.54 -4.84
N VAL A 50 -15.34 -1.40 -3.52
CA VAL A 50 -16.18 -2.11 -2.55
C VAL A 50 -17.66 -1.70 -2.64
N LYS A 51 -17.94 -0.41 -2.89
CA LYS A 51 -19.32 0.11 -2.91
C LYS A 51 -20.02 -0.03 -4.27
N ARG A 52 -19.35 -0.58 -5.28
CA ARG A 52 -19.94 -0.82 -6.61
C ARG A 52 -21.06 -1.86 -6.54
N GLN A 53 -22.03 -1.71 -7.46
CA GLN A 53 -23.11 -2.69 -7.62
C GLN A 53 -22.63 -4.01 -8.22
N THR A 54 -21.60 -3.95 -9.07
CA THR A 54 -20.96 -5.12 -9.67
C THR A 54 -19.55 -5.21 -9.11
N ILE A 55 -19.27 -6.31 -8.40
CA ILE A 55 -17.96 -6.55 -7.79
C ILE A 55 -16.95 -6.94 -8.88
N ASP A 56 -15.82 -6.25 -8.92
CA ASP A 56 -14.62 -6.64 -9.67
C ASP A 56 -13.52 -7.05 -8.67
N ASP A 57 -13.35 -8.36 -8.49
CA ASP A 57 -12.34 -8.92 -7.58
C ASP A 57 -10.91 -8.50 -7.94
N GLY A 58 -10.63 -8.30 -9.23
CA GLY A 58 -9.32 -7.86 -9.71
C GLY A 58 -9.03 -6.42 -9.33
N ALA A 59 -10.00 -5.53 -9.52
CA ALA A 59 -9.89 -4.13 -9.14
C ALA A 59 -9.79 -3.96 -7.61
N MET A 60 -10.68 -4.61 -6.84
CA MET A 60 -10.60 -4.57 -5.37
C MET A 60 -9.24 -5.08 -4.86
N ARG A 61 -8.73 -6.18 -5.43
CA ARG A 61 -7.43 -6.72 -5.05
C ARG A 61 -6.30 -5.76 -5.37
N LYS A 62 -6.36 -5.08 -6.52
CA LYS A 62 -5.37 -4.09 -6.94
C LYS A 62 -5.30 -2.94 -5.93
N GLU A 63 -6.44 -2.33 -5.59
CA GLU A 63 -6.43 -1.17 -4.70
C GLU A 63 -6.08 -1.59 -3.25
N ALA A 64 -6.48 -2.77 -2.79
CA ALA A 64 -6.03 -3.30 -1.50
C ALA A 64 -4.50 -3.51 -1.43
N LEU A 65 -3.87 -3.97 -2.53
CA LEU A 65 -2.42 -4.07 -2.62
C LEU A 65 -1.75 -2.71 -2.61
N HIS A 66 -2.32 -1.71 -3.28
CA HIS A 66 -1.81 -0.35 -3.26
C HIS A 66 -1.90 0.28 -1.87
N VAL A 67 -3.02 0.15 -1.16
CA VAL A 67 -3.17 0.58 0.24
C VAL A 67 -2.04 0.00 1.10
N ALA A 68 -1.80 -1.32 1.00
CA ALA A 68 -0.73 -1.97 1.74
C ALA A 68 0.66 -1.46 1.32
N ALA A 69 0.91 -1.29 0.03
CA ALA A 69 2.18 -0.77 -0.48
C ALA A 69 2.44 0.66 -0.03
N MET A 70 1.43 1.54 -0.05
CA MET A 70 1.58 2.94 0.36
C MET A 70 1.72 3.11 1.87
N ALA A 71 1.12 2.23 2.67
CA ALA A 71 1.43 2.16 4.10
C ALA A 71 2.92 1.81 4.34
N VAL A 72 3.48 0.84 3.61
CA VAL A 72 4.92 0.51 3.72
C VAL A 72 5.78 1.67 3.21
N ARG A 73 5.37 2.35 2.14
CA ARG A 73 6.10 3.51 1.62
C ARG A 73 6.10 4.68 2.60
N PHE A 74 4.99 4.92 3.28
CA PHE A 74 4.92 5.92 4.34
C PHE A 74 5.94 5.62 5.44
N LEU A 75 6.06 4.36 5.86
CA LEU A 75 7.09 3.93 6.81
C LEU A 75 8.51 4.15 6.26
N LEU A 76 8.72 3.93 4.96
CA LEU A 76 10.03 4.08 4.33
C LEU A 76 10.47 5.54 4.17
N ASP A 77 9.54 6.43 3.82
CA ASP A 77 9.86 7.83 3.47
C ASP A 77 9.72 8.78 4.66
N ILE A 78 8.77 8.51 5.54
CA ILE A 78 8.38 9.39 6.66
C ILE A 78 8.57 8.71 8.01
N GLY A 79 8.31 7.41 8.08
CA GLY A 79 8.46 6.63 9.31
C GLY A 79 9.92 6.63 9.75
N SER A 80 10.21 7.28 10.87
CA SER A 80 11.53 7.18 11.48
C SER A 80 11.77 5.71 11.86
N GLU A 81 12.82 5.09 11.34
CA GLU A 81 13.36 3.88 11.96
C GLU A 81 13.93 4.26 13.33
N GLY A 82 13.07 4.33 14.35
CA GLY A 82 13.40 4.51 15.76
C GLY A 82 14.52 5.52 16.07
N GLY A 83 14.18 6.79 16.28
CA GLY A 83 15.13 7.74 16.84
C GLY A 83 14.63 9.17 16.81
N GLY A 84 13.86 9.55 17.84
CA GLY A 84 13.78 10.96 18.17
C GLY A 84 15.16 11.42 18.65
N GLU A 85 15.84 12.24 17.86
CA GLU A 85 16.65 13.36 18.33
C GLU A 85 16.52 14.47 17.28
N GLY A 86 15.86 15.58 17.64
CA GLY A 86 15.84 16.82 16.88
C GLY A 86 14.45 17.31 16.50
#